data_AF-A0A7V7GRJ0-F1
#
_entry.id   AF-A0A7V7GRJ0-F1
#
_cell.length_a   1.000
_cell.length_b   1.000
_cell.length_c   1.000
_cell.angle_alpha   90.00
_cell.angle_beta   90.00
_cell.angle_gamma   90.00
#
_symmetry.space_group_name_H-M   'P 1'
#
loop_
_entity.id
_entity.type
_entity.pdbx_description
1 polymer ?
#
loop_
_entity_poly.entity_id
_entity_poly.type
_entity_poly.pdbx_seq_one_letter_code
_entity_poly.pdbx_strand_id
1 'polypeptide(L)'
;MNEIVEGVTYKEYLLTLIRIITFLDYLGKDHKKNTSQERIVLYDFFLRYPEFLDIRKIEDFDTKYSYFHWKPNYRLYAAVLTDAQARCLVKYKTESRSYIPTQLGSEFIRGMSNSYIGNLIETSKYVEKNICKLSNKAINEKISLILVNSRGVK
;
A
#
# COMPACT_ATOMS: atom_id res chain seq x y z
N MET A 1 12.93 -0.46 -21.75
CA MET A 1 12.40 -0.55 -20.38
C MET A 1 11.25 -1.55 -20.45
N ASN A 2 11.36 -2.71 -19.81
CA ASN A 2 10.29 -3.72 -19.90
C ASN A 2 9.13 -3.29 -19.01
N GLU A 3 8.03 -2.89 -19.62
CA GLU A 3 6.79 -2.55 -18.94
C GLU A 3 6.08 -3.85 -18.55
N ILE A 4 5.78 -4.03 -17.26
CA ILE A 4 4.97 -5.16 -16.76
C ILE A 4 3.49 -4.87 -17.00
N VAL A 5 3.12 -3.60 -16.84
CA VAL A 5 1.82 -3.02 -17.17
C VAL A 5 2.13 -1.74 -17.94
N GLU A 6 1.36 -1.45 -18.99
CA GLU A 6 1.55 -0.26 -19.83
C GLU A 6 1.72 1.01 -18.98
N GLY A 7 2.82 1.73 -19.21
CA GLY A 7 3.17 2.95 -18.48
C GLY A 7 3.64 2.76 -17.03
N VAL A 8 3.85 1.52 -16.57
CA VAL A 8 4.39 1.22 -15.23
C VAL A 8 5.83 0.72 -15.32
N THR A 9 6.72 1.42 -14.64
CA THR A 9 8.12 1.03 -14.54
C THR A 9 8.31 -0.20 -13.63
N TYR A 10 9.35 -0.99 -13.89
CA TYR A 10 9.72 -2.11 -13.03
C TYR A 10 9.93 -1.70 -11.56
N LYS A 11 10.52 -0.51 -11.33
CA LYS A 11 10.72 0.05 -9.99
C LYS A 11 9.39 0.32 -9.28
N GLU A 12 8.43 0.95 -9.95
CA GLU A 12 7.12 1.22 -9.36
C GLU A 12 6.37 -0.07 -9.03
N TYR A 13 6.46 -1.06 -9.92
CA TYR A 13 5.91 -2.39 -9.68
C TYR A 13 6.51 -3.04 -8.43
N LEU A 14 7.83 -3.12 -8.32
CA LEU A 14 8.50 -3.74 -7.18
C LEU A 14 8.21 -3.03 -5.86
N LEU A 15 8.22 -1.69 -5.85
CA LEU A 15 7.90 -0.93 -4.64
C LEU A 15 6.45 -1.17 -4.21
N THR A 16 5.52 -1.28 -5.16
CA THR A 16 4.11 -1.59 -4.86
C THR A 16 3.94 -3.00 -4.30
N LEU A 17 4.63 -3.99 -4.89
CA LEU A 17 4.68 -5.36 -4.38
C LEU A 17 5.21 -5.40 -2.93
N ILE A 18 6.35 -4.74 -2.67
CA ILE A 18 6.97 -4.70 -1.34
C ILE A 18 6.04 -4.03 -0.32
N ARG A 19 5.41 -2.89 -0.65
CA ARG A 19 4.47 -2.21 0.27
C ARG A 19 3.29 -3.10 0.65
N ILE A 20 2.66 -3.74 -0.34
CA ILE A 20 1.49 -4.58 -0.13
C ILE A 20 1.85 -5.80 0.72
N ILE A 21 2.93 -6.50 0.40
CA ILE A 21 3.34 -7.68 1.17
C ILE A 21 3.76 -7.28 2.59
N THR A 22 4.52 -6.20 2.76
CA THR A 22 4.92 -5.72 4.09
C THR A 22 3.70 -5.38 4.95
N PHE A 23 2.70 -4.71 4.38
CA PHE A 23 1.47 -4.38 5.09
C PHE A 23 0.68 -5.63 5.47
N LEU A 24 0.52 -6.60 4.57
CA LEU A 24 -0.16 -7.86 4.85
C LEU A 24 0.59 -8.68 5.90
N ASP A 25 1.92 -8.76 5.83
CA ASP A 25 2.77 -9.41 6.82
C ASP A 25 2.61 -8.78 8.21
N TYR A 26 2.61 -7.44 8.28
CA TYR A 26 2.36 -6.70 9.50
C TYR A 26 1.00 -7.05 10.14
N LEU A 27 -0.06 -7.16 9.32
CA LEU A 27 -1.39 -7.57 9.81
C LEU A 27 -1.40 -9.02 10.32
N GLY A 28 -0.59 -9.89 9.73
CA GLY A 28 -0.50 -11.31 10.08
C GLY A 28 -1.58 -12.19 9.45
N LYS A 29 -1.32 -13.49 9.37
CA LYS A 29 -2.16 -14.49 8.67
C LYS A 29 -3.60 -14.63 9.20
N ASP A 30 -3.82 -14.24 10.45
CA ASP A 30 -5.08 -14.39 11.19
C ASP A 30 -5.84 -13.05 11.33
N HIS A 31 -5.42 -12.00 10.60
CA HIS A 31 -6.09 -10.71 10.66
C HIS A 31 -7.55 -10.78 10.21
N LYS A 32 -8.38 -9.88 10.76
CA LYS A 32 -9.79 -9.74 10.39
C LYS A 32 -10.08 -8.48 9.55
N LYS A 33 -9.04 -7.75 9.15
CA LYS A 33 -9.18 -6.53 8.33
C LYS A 33 -9.61 -6.91 6.91
N ASN A 34 -10.49 -6.10 6.32
CA ASN A 34 -10.84 -6.25 4.91
C ASN A 34 -9.65 -5.78 4.06
N THR A 35 -9.03 -6.71 3.36
CA THR A 35 -7.89 -6.50 2.47
C THR A 35 -8.23 -6.92 1.05
N SER A 36 -9.46 -6.69 0.57
CA SER A 36 -9.77 -6.83 -0.86
C SER A 36 -8.87 -5.94 -1.72
N GLN A 37 -8.77 -6.20 -3.03
CA GLN A 37 -7.97 -5.35 -3.94
C GLN A 37 -8.35 -3.86 -3.82
N GLU A 38 -9.65 -3.56 -3.79
CA GLU A 38 -10.15 -2.19 -3.63
C GLU A 38 -9.67 -1.56 -2.32
N ARG A 39 -9.65 -2.32 -1.21
CA ARG A 39 -9.16 -1.83 0.08
C ARG A 39 -7.65 -1.62 0.06
N ILE A 40 -6.90 -2.57 -0.51
CA ILE A 40 -5.44 -2.49 -0.62
C ILE A 40 -5.04 -1.24 -1.41
N VAL A 41 -5.72 -0.95 -2.51
CA VAL A 41 -5.49 0.27 -3.31
C VAL A 41 -5.62 1.54 -2.46
N LEU A 42 -6.66 1.61 -1.62
CA LEU A 42 -6.90 2.76 -0.74
C LEU A 42 -5.89 2.84 0.41
N TYR A 43 -5.50 1.69 0.98
CA TYR A 43 -4.49 1.65 2.03
C TYR A 43 -3.10 2.04 1.51
N ASP A 44 -2.74 1.62 0.29
CA ASP A 44 -1.42 1.89 -0.30
C ASP A 44 -1.17 3.38 -0.50
N PHE A 45 -2.21 4.22 -0.64
CA PHE A 45 -2.02 5.66 -0.62
C PHE A 45 -1.25 6.12 0.63
N PHE A 46 -1.65 5.63 1.81
CA PHE A 46 -1.03 6.02 3.08
C PHE A 46 0.33 5.34 3.28
N LEU A 47 0.50 4.11 2.76
CA LEU A 47 1.79 3.40 2.79
C LEU A 47 2.82 4.05 1.86
N ARG A 48 2.38 4.59 0.72
CA ARG A 48 3.19 5.28 -0.27
C ARG A 48 3.56 6.69 0.19
N TYR A 49 2.66 7.35 0.92
CA TYR A 49 2.80 8.74 1.35
C TYR A 49 2.67 8.91 2.88
N PRO A 50 3.60 8.32 3.65
CA PRO A 50 3.55 8.35 5.12
C PRO A 50 3.66 9.77 5.71
N GLU A 51 4.19 10.72 4.95
CA GLU A 51 4.35 12.11 5.37
C GLU A 51 3.02 12.86 5.58
N PHE A 52 1.94 12.41 4.96
CA PHE A 52 0.60 12.94 5.23
C PHE A 52 0.01 12.50 6.57
N LEU A 53 0.64 11.53 7.22
CA LEU A 53 0.14 10.98 8.47
C LEU A 53 0.69 11.72 9.69
N ASP A 54 1.47 12.78 9.48
CA ASP A 54 2.25 13.48 10.52
C ASP A 54 3.23 12.55 11.27
N ILE A 55 3.48 11.36 10.71
CA ILE A 55 4.44 10.39 11.24
C ILE A 55 5.86 10.82 10.87
N ARG A 56 6.03 11.53 9.75
CA ARG A 56 7.32 12.10 9.28
C ARG A 56 7.09 13.35 8.43
N LYS A 57 7.91 14.39 8.60
CA LYS A 57 7.97 15.51 7.64
C LYS A 57 8.99 15.17 6.57
N ILE A 58 8.55 15.03 5.32
CA ILE A 58 9.43 15.00 4.16
C ILE A 58 9.03 16.18 3.28
N GLU A 59 9.95 17.12 3.09
CA GLU A 59 9.72 18.37 2.37
C GLU A 59 10.14 18.32 0.90
N ASP A 60 10.44 17.14 0.36
CA ASP A 60 10.87 16.94 -1.03
C ASP A 60 9.76 17.28 -2.04
N PHE A 61 10.12 18.06 -3.06
CA PHE A 61 9.26 18.52 -4.15
C PHE A 61 8.74 17.37 -5.02
N ASP A 62 9.56 16.35 -5.30
CA ASP A 62 9.16 15.24 -6.17
C ASP A 62 8.09 14.37 -5.49
N THR A 63 8.26 14.13 -4.18
CA THR A 63 7.24 13.50 -3.35
C THR A 63 5.97 14.35 -3.37
N LYS A 64 6.07 15.69 -3.23
CA LYS A 64 4.94 16.63 -3.35
C LYS A 64 4.22 16.57 -4.69
N TYR A 65 4.97 16.50 -5.79
CA TYR A 65 4.41 16.41 -7.15
C TYR A 65 3.63 15.12 -7.37
N SER A 66 4.13 14.00 -6.82
CA SER A 66 3.47 12.69 -6.94
C SER A 66 2.09 12.63 -6.26
N TYR A 67 1.82 13.52 -5.29
CA TYR A 67 0.51 13.63 -4.65
C TYR A 67 -0.57 14.09 -5.62
N PHE A 68 -0.29 15.13 -6.40
CA PHE A 68 -1.30 15.80 -7.24
C PHE A 68 -1.78 14.94 -8.41
N HIS A 69 -0.98 13.93 -8.76
CA HIS A 69 -1.28 12.98 -9.83
C HIS A 69 -1.63 11.58 -9.31
N TRP A 70 -1.83 11.41 -7.98
CA TRP A 70 -2.26 10.13 -7.47
C TRP A 70 -3.61 9.74 -8.07
N LYS A 71 -3.56 8.75 -8.95
CA LYS A 71 -4.71 7.99 -9.45
C LYS A 71 -4.38 6.52 -9.26
N PRO A 72 -5.23 5.74 -8.57
CA PRO A 72 -4.97 4.33 -8.41
C PRO A 72 -4.93 3.62 -9.77
N ASN A 73 -3.81 2.98 -10.08
CA ASN A 73 -3.68 2.12 -11.26
C ASN A 73 -4.15 0.70 -10.90
N TYR A 74 -5.46 0.44 -10.97
CA TYR A 74 -6.04 -0.87 -10.62
C TYR A 74 -5.44 -2.05 -11.39
N ARG A 75 -4.95 -1.84 -12.62
CA ARG A 75 -4.25 -2.89 -13.39
C ARG A 75 -2.93 -3.27 -12.75
N LEU A 76 -2.18 -2.28 -12.24
CA LEU A 76 -0.96 -2.53 -11.46
C LEU A 76 -1.25 -3.37 -10.22
N TYR A 77 -2.25 -2.99 -9.42
CA TYR A 77 -2.60 -3.74 -8.21
C TYR A 77 -3.07 -5.17 -8.52
N ALA A 78 -3.85 -5.35 -9.59
CA ALA A 78 -4.25 -6.69 -10.05
C ALA A 78 -3.02 -7.53 -10.41
N ALA A 79 -2.10 -7.00 -11.23
CA ALA A 79 -0.88 -7.69 -11.62
C ALA A 79 0.03 -8.03 -10.42
N VAL A 80 0.20 -7.09 -9.48
CA VAL A 80 0.97 -7.29 -8.25
C VAL A 80 0.36 -8.37 -7.37
N LEU A 81 -0.96 -8.37 -7.17
CA LEU A 81 -1.63 -9.38 -6.35
C LEU A 81 -1.58 -10.76 -7.01
N THR A 82 -1.81 -10.84 -8.33
CA THR A 82 -1.69 -12.09 -9.09
C THR A 82 -0.28 -12.67 -9.01
N ASP A 83 0.76 -11.85 -9.23
CA ASP A 83 2.15 -12.29 -9.12
C ASP A 83 2.51 -12.71 -7.68
N ALA A 84 2.11 -11.91 -6.67
CA ALA A 84 2.33 -12.26 -5.27
C ALA A 84 1.66 -13.59 -4.88
N GLN A 85 0.47 -13.88 -5.43
CA GLN A 85 -0.18 -15.18 -5.26
C GLN A 85 0.55 -16.31 -6.00
N ALA A 86 0.96 -16.08 -7.25
CA ALA A 86 1.68 -17.06 -8.06
C ALA A 86 3.03 -17.45 -7.42
N ARG A 87 3.68 -16.50 -6.75
CA ARG A 87 4.89 -16.71 -5.95
C ARG A 87 4.63 -17.22 -4.53
N CYS A 88 3.38 -17.55 -4.20
CA CYS A 88 2.97 -17.99 -2.88
C CYS A 88 3.31 -17.02 -1.74
N LEU A 89 3.50 -15.72 -2.00
CA LEU A 89 3.80 -14.71 -0.97
C LEU A 89 2.54 -14.30 -0.20
N VAL A 90 1.39 -14.32 -0.89
CA VAL A 90 0.07 -14.06 -0.29
C VAL A 90 -0.94 -15.11 -0.73
N LYS A 91 -2.01 -15.27 0.04
CA LYS A 91 -3.15 -16.12 -0.30
C LYS A 91 -4.43 -15.31 -0.26
N TYR A 92 -5.30 -15.49 -1.25
CA TYR A 92 -6.65 -14.94 -1.24
C TYR A 92 -7.61 -15.92 -0.53
N LYS A 93 -8.28 -15.43 0.52
CA LYS A 93 -9.33 -16.17 1.25
C LYS A 93 -10.70 -15.78 0.69
N THR A 94 -11.30 -16.67 -0.10
CA THR A 94 -12.57 -16.44 -0.80
C THR A 94 -13.73 -16.11 0.15
N GLU A 95 -13.75 -16.74 1.32
CA GLU A 95 -14.81 -16.60 2.33
C GLU A 95 -14.86 -15.17 2.89
N SER A 96 -13.67 -14.60 3.13
CA SER A 96 -13.49 -13.25 3.68
C SER A 96 -13.18 -12.19 2.63
N ARG A 97 -13.09 -12.58 1.35
CA ARG A 97 -12.67 -11.75 0.21
C ARG A 97 -11.43 -10.89 0.50
N SER A 98 -10.45 -11.48 1.18
CA SER A 98 -9.29 -10.79 1.75
C SER A 98 -8.01 -11.52 1.40
N TYR A 99 -6.94 -10.76 1.14
CA TYR A 99 -5.59 -11.30 0.99
C TYR A 99 -4.92 -11.43 2.37
N ILE A 100 -4.22 -12.52 2.62
CA ILE A 100 -3.44 -12.76 3.83
C ILE A 100 -1.99 -13.09 3.47
N PRO A 101 -1.00 -12.80 4.34
CA PRO A 101 0.37 -13.23 4.12
C PRO A 101 0.48 -14.76 4.27
N THR A 102 1.46 -15.34 3.58
CA THR A 102 1.92 -16.71 3.81
C THR A 102 3.22 -16.70 4.61
N GLN A 103 3.67 -17.87 5.07
CA GLN A 103 4.99 -18.03 5.67
C GLN A 103 6.11 -17.57 4.72
N LEU A 104 6.01 -17.89 3.43
CA LEU A 104 6.99 -17.49 2.43
C LEU A 104 6.98 -15.97 2.20
N GLY A 105 5.80 -15.33 2.26
CA GLY A 105 5.67 -13.88 2.24
C GLY A 105 6.37 -13.21 3.42
N SER A 106 6.21 -13.75 4.62
CA SER A 106 6.91 -13.28 5.82
C SER A 106 8.43 -13.41 5.71
N GLU A 107 8.91 -14.54 5.18
CA GLU A 107 10.35 -14.77 4.95
C GLU A 107 10.92 -13.81 3.90
N PHE A 108 10.17 -13.58 2.82
CA PHE A 108 10.54 -12.62 1.77
C PHE A 108 10.76 -11.21 2.33
N ILE A 109 9.88 -10.72 3.21
CA ILE A 109 10.05 -9.40 3.85
C ILE A 109 11.19 -9.38 4.86
N ARG A 110 11.32 -10.42 5.69
CA ARG A 110 12.42 -10.51 6.67
C ARG A 110 13.80 -10.51 6.00
N GLY A 111 13.91 -11.07 4.80
CA GLY A 111 15.13 -11.04 4.00
C GLY A 111 15.55 -9.65 3.49
N MET A 112 14.66 -8.65 3.52
CA MET A 112 14.92 -7.30 2.99
C MET A 112 15.25 -6.26 4.06
N SER A 113 15.71 -6.66 5.25
CA SER A 113 15.97 -5.75 6.38
C SER A 113 16.72 -4.46 5.99
N ASN A 114 15.99 -3.37 5.84
CA ASN A 114 16.49 -2.04 5.47
C ASN A 114 15.55 -0.96 6.02
N SER A 115 15.98 0.30 5.93
CA SER A 115 15.23 1.44 6.46
C SER A 115 13.85 1.61 5.79
N TYR A 116 13.71 1.26 4.52
CA TYR A 116 12.42 1.33 3.82
C TYR A 116 11.39 0.39 4.44
N ILE A 117 11.76 -0.88 4.70
CA ILE A 117 10.88 -1.86 5.37
C ILE A 117 10.53 -1.40 6.78
N GLY A 118 11.51 -0.91 7.55
CA GLY A 118 11.27 -0.36 8.89
C GLY A 118 10.25 0.79 8.88
N ASN A 119 10.35 1.69 7.90
CA ASN A 119 9.40 2.78 7.72
C ASN A 119 8.00 2.26 7.39
N LEU A 120 7.89 1.29 6.48
CA LEU A 120 6.62 0.68 6.10
C LEU A 120 5.92 -0.01 7.26
N ILE A 121 6.66 -0.63 8.18
CA ILE A 121 6.09 -1.24 9.38
C ILE A 121 5.44 -0.16 10.27
N GLU A 122 6.12 0.96 10.50
CA GLU A 122 5.54 2.07 11.28
C GLU A 122 4.30 2.66 10.61
N THR A 123 4.33 2.84 9.29
CA THR A 123 3.16 3.30 8.53
C THR A 123 2.02 2.29 8.57
N SER A 124 2.33 0.99 8.51
CA SER A 124 1.35 -0.10 8.60
C SER A 124 0.61 -0.10 9.94
N LYS A 125 1.31 0.16 11.05
CA LYS A 125 0.70 0.35 12.38
C LYS A 125 -0.36 1.45 12.36
N TYR A 126 -0.04 2.59 11.75
CA TYR A 126 -1.00 3.68 11.62
C TYR A 126 -2.20 3.28 10.75
N VAL A 127 -1.96 2.68 9.59
CA VAL A 127 -3.02 2.26 8.66
C VAL A 127 -3.97 1.28 9.33
N GLU A 128 -3.44 0.28 10.04
CA GLU A 128 -4.25 -0.69 10.77
C GLU A 128 -5.15 -0.03 11.83
N LYS A 129 -4.59 0.85 12.66
CA LYS A 129 -5.26 1.48 13.80
C LYS A 129 -6.29 2.54 13.36
N ASN A 130 -5.98 3.29 12.30
CA ASN A 130 -6.71 4.51 11.95
C ASN A 130 -7.49 4.40 10.65
N ILE A 131 -7.01 3.64 9.67
CA ILE A 131 -7.57 3.61 8.31
C ILE A 131 -8.41 2.36 8.07
N CYS A 132 -7.96 1.17 8.48
CA CYS A 132 -8.68 -0.07 8.20
C CYS A 132 -10.10 -0.14 8.78
N LYS A 133 -10.41 0.66 9.81
CA LYS A 133 -11.74 0.77 10.43
C LYS A 133 -12.73 1.64 9.64
N LEU A 134 -12.25 2.43 8.69
CA LEU A 134 -13.07 3.38 7.93
C LEU A 134 -13.72 2.69 6.73
N SER A 135 -14.85 3.23 6.27
CA SER A 135 -15.50 2.81 5.01
C SER A 135 -14.71 3.29 3.79
N ASN A 136 -14.93 2.71 2.61
CA ASN A 136 -14.27 3.15 1.36
C ASN A 136 -14.55 4.63 1.08
N LYS A 137 -15.79 5.08 1.31
CA LYS A 137 -16.19 6.49 1.16
C LYS A 137 -15.37 7.39 2.09
N ALA A 138 -15.30 7.07 3.38
CA ALA A 138 -14.55 7.87 4.35
C ALA A 138 -13.05 7.92 4.07
N ILE A 139 -12.47 6.82 3.56
CA ILE A 139 -11.06 6.81 3.15
C ILE A 139 -10.84 7.72 1.95
N ASN A 140 -11.69 7.63 0.92
CA ASN A 140 -11.59 8.48 -0.27
C ASN A 140 -11.78 9.97 0.07
N GLU A 141 -12.72 10.31 0.96
CA GLU A 141 -12.91 11.67 1.46
C GLU A 141 -11.67 12.16 2.19
N LYS A 142 -11.06 11.32 3.04
CA LYS A 142 -9.82 11.65 3.74
C LYS A 142 -8.67 11.89 2.76
N ILE A 143 -8.49 11.03 1.76
CA ILE A 143 -7.49 11.21 0.71
C ILE A 143 -7.74 12.51 -0.06
N SER A 144 -8.99 12.76 -0.47
CA SER A 144 -9.36 13.97 -1.20
C SER A 144 -9.04 15.24 -0.38
N LEU A 145 -9.36 15.25 0.91
CA LEU A 145 -9.06 16.36 1.80
C LEU A 145 -7.54 16.59 1.93
N ILE A 146 -6.76 15.52 2.08
CA ILE A 146 -5.29 15.59 2.10
C ILE A 146 -4.77 16.22 0.80
N LEU A 147 -5.25 15.73 -0.34
CA LEU A 147 -4.84 16.22 -1.65
C LEU A 147 -5.21 17.70 -1.85
N VAL A 148 -6.41 18.12 -1.45
CA VAL A 148 -6.83 19.54 -1.52
C VAL A 148 -5.96 20.42 -0.62
N ASN A 149 -5.77 20.03 0.65
CA ASN A 149 -4.98 20.82 1.60
C ASN A 149 -3.51 20.93 1.17
N SER A 150 -2.97 19.87 0.57
CA SER A 150 -1.59 19.86 0.06
C SER A 150 -1.37 20.79 -1.15
N ARG A 151 -2.44 21.21 -1.85
CA ARG A 151 -2.37 22.17 -2.97
C ARG A 151 -2.15 23.61 -2.54
N GLY A 152 -2.17 23.91 -1.24
CA GLY A 152 -1.97 25.27 -0.72
C GLY A 152 -3.12 26.23 -1.00
N VAL A 153 -4.29 25.72 -1.42
CA VAL A 153 -5.52 26.52 -1.56
C VAL A 153 -6.12 26.68 -0.17
N LYS A 154 -5.78 27.77 0.51
CA LYS A 154 -6.50 28.27 1.68
C LYS A 154 -7.48 29.35 1.25
#